data_AF-A0A7J2S0B6-F1
#
_entry.id   AF-A0A7J2S0B6-F1
#
_cell.length_a   1.000
_cell.length_b   1.000
_cell.length_c   1.000
_cell.angle_alpha   90.00
_cell.angle_beta   90.00
_cell.angle_gamma   90.00
#
_symmetry.space_group_name_H-M   'P 1'
#
loop_
_entity.id
_entity.type
_entity.pdbx_description
1 polymer ?
#
loop_
_entity_poly.entity_id
_entity_poly.type
_entity_poly.pdbx_seq_one_letter_code
_entity_poly.pdbx_strand_id
1 'polypeptide(L)'
;SIRKVREGDGKNAIIAAFAAAPSLKQVVVVDEDIDILDPIELEYAIATRVRWDEDLVMVRGARGSSLDPSAAEDGTSTKVGIDATKPLGRRGAFERVTS
;
A
#
# COMPACT_ATOMS: atom_id res chain seq x y z
N SER A 1 -7.63 -3.96 -3.17
CA SER A 1 -8.44 -2.80 -2.77
C SER A 1 -9.19 -3.13 -1.49
N ILE A 2 -9.60 -2.11 -0.72
CA ILE A 2 -10.45 -2.27 0.46
C ILE A 2 -11.59 -1.24 0.46
N ARG A 3 -12.68 -1.55 1.17
CA ARG A 3 -13.65 -0.55 1.59
C ARG A 3 -13.28 -0.08 3.00
N LYS A 4 -12.64 1.09 3.10
CA LYS A 4 -12.21 1.67 4.38
C LYS A 4 -13.42 2.01 5.26
N VAL A 5 -13.49 1.47 6.48
CA VAL A 5 -14.56 1.74 7.45
C VAL A 5 -14.05 2.58 8.62
N ARG A 6 -12.77 2.42 8.99
CA ARG A 6 -12.08 3.19 10.03
C ARG A 6 -10.75 3.71 9.51
N GLU A 7 -10.30 4.84 10.06
CA GLU A 7 -8.92 5.28 9.83
C GLU A 7 -7.95 4.23 10.37
N GLY A 8 -6.88 3.97 9.60
CA GLY A 8 -5.92 2.92 9.89
C GLY A 8 -6.24 1.54 9.28
N ASP A 9 -7.44 1.31 8.71
CA ASP A 9 -7.75 0.02 8.05
C ASP A 9 -6.75 -0.31 6.93
N GLY A 10 -6.27 0.70 6.19
CA GLY A 10 -5.26 0.52 5.15
C GLY A 10 -3.94 -0.02 5.70
N LYS A 11 -3.43 0.56 6.79
CA LYS A 11 -2.23 0.07 7.49
C LYS A 11 -2.43 -1.33 8.09
N ASN A 12 -3.59 -1.62 8.66
CA ASN A 12 -3.91 -2.96 9.17
C ASN A 12 -3.92 -4.00 8.04
N ALA A 13 -4.50 -3.65 6.88
CA ALA A 13 -4.49 -4.51 5.70
C ALA A 13 -3.06 -4.77 5.19
N ILE A 14 -2.19 -3.75 5.18
CA ILE A 14 -0.76 -3.90 4.85
C ILE A 14 -0.08 -4.91 5.78
N ILE A 15 -0.24 -4.74 7.10
CA ILE A 15 0.39 -5.61 8.10
C ILE A 15 -0.14 -7.04 7.95
N ALA A 16 -1.44 -7.21 7.75
CA ALA A 16 -2.06 -8.51 7.51
C ALA A 16 -1.50 -9.18 6.25
N ALA A 17 -1.32 -8.43 5.16
CA ALA A 17 -0.73 -8.94 3.92
C ALA A 17 0.72 -9.42 4.13
N PHE A 18 1.54 -8.67 4.85
CA PHE A 18 2.90 -9.11 5.20
C PHE A 18 2.92 -10.34 6.10
N ALA A 19 1.99 -10.45 7.06
CA ALA A 19 1.87 -11.63 7.91
C ALA A 19 1.42 -12.87 7.12
N ALA A 20 0.55 -12.70 6.13
CA ALA A 20 0.02 -13.79 5.33
C ALA A 20 1.02 -14.33 4.28
N ALA A 21 1.88 -13.46 3.75
CA ALA A 21 2.83 -13.80 2.69
C ALA A 21 4.27 -13.38 3.05
N PRO A 22 5.07 -14.27 3.67
CA PRO A 22 6.42 -13.93 4.14
C PRO A 22 7.38 -13.46 3.05
N SER A 23 7.20 -13.85 1.78
CA SER A 23 8.03 -13.39 0.66
C SER A 23 7.58 -12.05 0.07
N LEU A 24 6.40 -11.54 0.43
CA LEU A 24 5.84 -10.31 -0.11
C LEU A 24 6.70 -9.10 0.30
N LYS A 25 7.14 -8.33 -0.71
CA LYS A 25 8.06 -7.21 -0.50
C LYS A 25 7.35 -5.86 -0.44
N GLN A 26 6.32 -5.67 -1.26
CA GLN A 26 5.60 -4.42 -1.37
C GLN A 26 4.09 -4.65 -1.39
N VAL A 27 3.35 -3.75 -0.75
CA VAL A 27 1.87 -3.73 -0.76
C VAL A 27 1.40 -2.30 -1.00
N VAL A 28 0.42 -2.13 -1.88
CA VAL A 28 -0.32 -0.87 -2.03
C VAL A 28 -1.77 -1.15 -1.72
N VAL A 29 -2.33 -0.41 -0.77
CA VAL A 29 -3.75 -0.50 -0.42
C VAL A 29 -4.47 0.71 -0.98
N VAL A 30 -5.44 0.45 -1.85
CA VAL A 30 -6.28 1.46 -2.51
C VAL A 30 -7.74 1.24 -2.14
N ASP A 31 -8.56 2.27 -2.32
CA ASP A 31 -10.01 2.17 -2.24
C ASP A 31 -10.60 1.29 -3.36
N GLU A 32 -11.88 0.94 -3.23
CA GLU A 32 -12.63 0.14 -4.21
C GLU A 32 -12.92 0.85 -5.56
N ASP A 33 -12.68 2.17 -5.64
CA ASP A 33 -12.86 2.97 -6.86
C ASP A 33 -11.61 3.05 -7.74
N ILE A 34 -10.58 2.26 -7.42
CA ILE A 34 -9.34 2.14 -8.19
C ILE A 34 -9.29 0.74 -8.81
N ASP A 35 -9.17 0.68 -10.14
CA ASP A 35 -8.85 -0.55 -10.85
C ASP A 35 -7.39 -0.93 -10.60
N ILE A 36 -7.18 -2.02 -9.86
CA ILE A 36 -5.85 -2.52 -9.54
C ILE A 36 -5.14 -3.20 -10.72
N LEU A 37 -5.87 -3.47 -11.82
CA LEU A 37 -5.31 -4.03 -13.04
C LEU A 37 -4.84 -2.95 -14.02
N ASP A 38 -5.22 -1.69 -13.80
CA ASP A 38 -4.74 -0.54 -14.55
C ASP A 38 -3.59 0.15 -13.79
N PRO A 39 -2.34 0.08 -14.30
CA PRO A 39 -1.21 0.75 -13.66
C PRO A 39 -1.36 2.27 -13.55
N ILE A 40 -2.08 2.91 -14.48
CA ILE A 40 -2.33 4.35 -14.47
C ILE A 40 -3.25 4.73 -13.31
N GLU A 41 -4.28 3.93 -13.05
CA GLU A 41 -5.17 4.14 -11.91
C GLU A 41 -4.47 3.91 -10.58
N LEU A 42 -3.62 2.88 -10.50
CA LEU A 42 -2.80 2.61 -9.32
C LEU A 42 -1.84 3.78 -9.04
N GLU A 43 -1.14 4.26 -10.06
CA GLU A 43 -0.23 5.40 -9.94
C GLU A 43 -0.97 6.68 -9.55
N TYR A 44 -2.16 6.93 -10.13
CA TYR A 44 -3.01 8.05 -9.74
C TYR A 44 -3.37 7.99 -8.24
N ALA A 45 -3.73 6.81 -7.72
CA ALA A 45 -4.03 6.65 -6.30
C ALA A 45 -2.82 7.00 -5.43
N ILE A 46 -1.62 6.50 -5.79
CA ILE A 46 -0.38 6.80 -5.06
C ILE A 46 -0.07 8.30 -5.12
N ALA A 47 -0.11 8.90 -6.31
CA ALA A 47 0.26 10.29 -6.53
C ALA A 47 -0.67 11.30 -5.84
N THR A 48 -1.95 10.97 -5.70
CA THR A 48 -2.97 11.94 -5.25
C THR A 48 -3.52 11.69 -3.85
N ARG A 49 -3.38 10.47 -3.32
CA ARG A 49 -3.98 10.07 -2.03
C ARG A 49 -2.96 9.82 -0.91
N VAL A 50 -1.66 9.75 -1.23
CA VAL A 50 -0.60 9.41 -0.26
C VAL A 50 0.07 10.67 0.29
N ARG A 51 0.17 10.74 1.62
CA ARG A 51 1.11 11.61 2.34
C ARG A 51 2.29 10.77 2.80
N TRP A 52 3.42 10.90 2.11
CA TRP A 52 4.56 9.99 2.26
C TRP A 52 5.17 9.90 3.67
N ASP A 53 5.01 10.93 4.49
CA ASP A 53 5.43 10.98 5.89
C ASP A 53 4.49 10.22 6.84
N GLU A 54 3.21 10.08 6.48
CA GLU A 54 2.17 9.48 7.33
C GLU A 54 1.72 8.11 6.83
N ASP A 55 1.65 7.89 5.52
CA ASP A 55 0.96 6.75 4.91
C ASP A 55 1.88 5.57 4.56
N LEU A 56 3.18 5.75 4.73
CA LEU A 56 4.17 4.69 4.54
C LEU A 56 4.23 3.75 5.75
N VAL A 57 4.29 2.44 5.50
CA VAL A 57 4.62 1.41 6.50
C VAL A 57 5.91 0.75 6.06
N MET A 58 6.96 0.84 6.88
CA MET A 58 8.28 0.30 6.54
C MET A 58 8.73 -0.70 7.60
N VAL A 59 9.03 -1.93 7.17
CA VAL A 59 9.56 -2.99 8.04
C VAL A 59 10.93 -3.39 7.54
N ARG A 60 11.97 -2.98 8.28
CA ARG A 60 13.37 -3.28 7.95
C ARG A 60 13.78 -4.65 8.51
N GLY A 61 14.71 -5.33 7.84
CA GLY A 61 15.29 -6.59 8.32
C GLY A 61 14.30 -7.76 8.36
N ALA A 62 13.23 -7.70 7.58
CA ALA A 62 12.25 -8.78 7.52
C ALA A 62 12.72 -9.85 6.51
N ARG A 63 12.36 -11.12 6.76
CA ARG A 63 12.65 -12.20 5.81
C ARG A 63 12.02 -11.89 4.44
N GLY A 64 12.82 -12.00 3.39
CA GLY A 64 12.41 -11.76 2.00
C GLY A 64 12.26 -13.05 1.19
N SER A 65 12.24 -12.88 -0.13
CA SER A 65 12.38 -13.98 -1.08
C SER A 65 13.86 -14.26 -1.34
N SER A 66 14.27 -15.53 -1.38
CA SER A 66 15.63 -15.91 -1.80
C SER A 66 15.90 -15.62 -3.29
N LEU A 67 14.87 -15.30 -4.07
CA LEU A 67 14.98 -14.92 -5.48
C LEU A 67 15.10 -13.41 -5.70
N ASP A 68 14.96 -12.59 -4.65
CA ASP A 68 15.09 -11.14 -4.74
C ASP A 68 16.58 -10.76 -4.76
N PRO A 69 17.14 -10.27 -5.89
CA PRO A 69 18.56 -9.96 -6.00
C PRO A 69 18.98 -8.74 -5.16
N SER A 70 18.02 -7.99 -4.60
CA SER A 70 18.29 -6.86 -3.72
C SER A 70 18.14 -7.19 -2.23
N ALA A 71 17.86 -8.45 -1.88
CA ALA A 71 17.93 -8.90 -0.51
C ALA A 71 19.38 -8.80 0.00
N ALA A 72 19.53 -8.55 1.30
CA ALA A 72 20.83 -8.65 1.96
C ALA A 72 21.34 -10.11 1.91
N GLU A 73 22.65 -10.29 2.10
CA GLU A 73 23.29 -11.62 2.06
C GLU A 73 22.70 -12.60 3.09
N ASP A 74 22.16 -12.09 4.19
CA ASP A 74 21.47 -12.86 5.23
C ASP A 74 20.02 -13.26 4.88
N GLY A 75 19.55 -12.90 3.68
CA GLY A 75 18.20 -13.19 3.18
C GLY A 75 17.12 -12.25 3.71
N THR A 76 17.50 -11.17 4.42
CA THR A 76 16.57 -10.13 4.85
C THR A 76 16.40 -9.02 3.82
N SER A 77 15.28 -8.32 3.90
CA SER A 77 14.97 -7.17 3.04
C SER A 77 14.12 -6.15 3.79
N THR A 78 13.95 -4.97 3.19
CA THR A 78 12.98 -3.99 3.67
C THR A 78 11.66 -4.20 2.94
N LYS A 79 10.58 -4.38 3.71
CA LYS A 79 9.21 -4.43 3.19
C LYS A 79 8.58 -3.06 3.29
N VAL A 80 7.80 -2.69 2.27
CA VAL A 80 7.15 -1.37 2.19
C VAL A 80 5.67 -1.51 1.86
N GLY A 81 4.82 -0.94 2.70
CA GLY A 81 3.40 -0.80 2.45
C GLY A 81 3.03 0.66 2.24
N ILE A 82 2.12 0.92 1.31
CA ILE A 82 1.61 2.26 0.99
C ILE A 82 0.10 2.26 1.20
N ASP A 83 -0.38 3.10 2.12
CA ASP A 83 -1.82 3.38 2.25
C ASP A 83 -2.19 4.51 1.28
N ALA A 84 -2.75 4.15 0.13
CA ALA A 84 -3.24 5.07 -0.89
C ALA A 84 -4.78 5.19 -0.83
N THR A 85 -5.37 5.04 0.36
CA THR A 85 -6.82 5.19 0.58
C THR A 85 -7.20 6.62 0.95
N LYS A 86 -8.38 7.05 0.52
CA LYS A 86 -8.93 8.37 0.85
C LYS A 86 -9.13 8.50 2.37
N PRO A 87 -8.77 9.65 2.98
CA PRO A 87 -9.20 9.97 4.34
C PRO A 87 -10.72 10.03 4.42
N LEU A 88 -11.32 9.33 5.40
CA LEU A 88 -12.76 9.24 5.60
C LEU A 88 -13.39 10.62 5.75
N GLY A 89 -12.77 11.52 6.52
CA GLY A 89 -13.26 12.87 6.77
C GLY A 89 -13.16 13.83 5.57
N ARG A 90 -12.49 13.42 4.48
CA ARG A 90 -12.28 14.27 3.29
C ARG A 90 -12.63 13.58 1.98
N ARG A 91 -13.38 12.48 1.99
CA ARG A 91 -13.70 11.68 0.77
C ARG A 91 -14.16 12.52 -0.42
N GLY A 92 -15.03 13.52 -0.20
CA GLY A 92 -15.54 14.39 -1.27
C GLY A 92 -14.46 15.19 -2.01
N ALA A 93 -13.33 15.50 -1.36
CA ALA A 93 -12.21 16.19 -2.01
C ALA A 93 -11.43 15.29 -2.99
N PHE A 94 -11.71 13.98 -2.99
CA PHE A 94 -11.05 12.98 -3.82
C PHE A 94 -12.03 12.31 -4.78
N GLU A 95 -13.23 12.88 -4.95
CA GLU A 95 -14.14 12.45 -6.02
C GLU A 95 -13.54 12.82 -7.38
N ARG A 96 -13.56 11.85 -8.30
CA ARG A 96 -12.96 12.01 -9.63
C ARG A 96 -13.92 12.85 -10.47
N VAL A 97 -13.39 13.87 -11.14
CA VAL A 97 -14.16 14.61 -12.15
C VAL A 97 -14.25 13.73 -13.39
N THR A 98 -15.42 13.20 -13.69
CA THR A 98 -15.70 12.52 -14.95
C THR A 98 -16.09 13.56 -15.98
N SER A 99 -15.30 13.70 -17.05
CA SER A 99 -15.63 14.49 -18.24
C SER A 99 -16.54 13.73 -19.19
#